data_AF-A0A350ADL1-F1
#
_entry.id   AF-A0A350ADL1-F1
#
_cell.length_a   1.000
_cell.length_b   1.000
_cell.length_c   1.000
_cell.angle_alpha   90.00
_cell.angle_beta   90.00
_cell.angle_gamma   90.00
#
_symmetry.space_group_name_H-M   'P 1'
#
loop_
_entity.id
_entity.type
_entity.pdbx_description
1 polymer ?
#
loop_
_entity_poly.entity_id
_entity_poly.type
_entity_poly.pdbx_seq_one_letter_code
_entity_poly.pdbx_strand_id
1 'polypeptide(L)' 'NYEEGGENNLLHGDGQSEAFLSDIAGAQPWPGQRHWNMESIYDYGARAGFWRLHRLFT' A
#
# COMPACT_ATOMS: atom_id res chain seq x y z
N ASN A 1 -8.80 9.17 -1.69
CA ASN A 1 -7.40 8.96 -1.28
C ASN A 1 -6.57 8.88 -2.56
N TYR A 2 -5.52 9.70 -2.68
CA TYR A 2 -4.63 9.72 -3.85
C TYR A 2 -3.21 9.24 -3.50
N GLU A 3 -2.89 9.05 -2.21
CA GLU A 3 -1.57 8.59 -1.77
C GLU A 3 -1.44 7.06 -1.81
N GLU A 4 -2.48 6.32 -1.44
CA GLU A 4 -2.49 4.85 -1.57
C GLU A 4 -2.79 4.46 -3.03
N GLY A 5 -1.86 3.70 -3.63
CA GLY A 5 -1.74 3.48 -5.08
C GLY A 5 -0.51 4.16 -5.71
N GLY A 6 0.29 4.87 -4.91
CA GLY A 6 1.56 5.48 -5.32
C GLY A 6 2.81 4.83 -4.72
N GLU A 7 2.64 3.75 -3.95
CA GLU A 7 3.73 2.97 -3.38
C GLU A 7 4.51 2.16 -4.42
N ASN A 8 5.68 1.63 -4.04
CA ASN A 8 6.51 0.85 -4.95
C ASN A 8 5.75 -0.38 -5.47
N ASN A 9 5.54 -0.44 -6.78
CA ASN A 9 4.85 -1.54 -7.43
C ASN A 9 5.42 -1.79 -8.83
N LEU A 10 5.56 -3.06 -9.19
CA LEU A 10 5.94 -3.43 -10.56
C LEU A 10 4.97 -2.90 -11.62
N LEU A 11 3.68 -2.75 -11.29
CA LEU A 11 2.69 -2.17 -12.19
C LEU A 11 2.91 -0.68 -12.46
N HIS A 12 3.67 0.00 -11.58
CA HIS A 12 4.08 1.39 -11.75
C HIS A 12 5.42 1.53 -12.49
N GLY A 13 6.06 0.40 -12.82
CA GLY A 13 7.38 0.37 -13.45
C GLY A 13 8.55 0.28 -12.47
N ASP A 14 8.29 0.10 -11.17
CA ASP A 14 9.33 -0.01 -10.15
C ASP A 14 10.02 -1.39 -10.19
N GLY A 15 11.28 -1.42 -9.72
CA GLY A 15 12.09 -2.64 -9.72
C GLY A 15 11.74 -3.66 -8.61
N GLN A 16 10.90 -3.29 -7.64
CA GLN A 16 10.60 -4.11 -6.46
C GLN A 16 9.27 -3.71 -5.83
N SER A 17 8.73 -4.57 -4.95
CA SER A 17 7.54 -4.26 -4.16
C SER A 17 7.83 -3.32 -2.98
N GLU A 18 6.78 -2.65 -2.48
CA GLU A 18 6.82 -1.88 -1.24
C GLU A 18 7.18 -2.73 0.00
N ALA A 19 7.80 -2.06 0.97
CA ALA A 19 8.28 -2.65 2.21
C ALA A 19 8.04 -1.76 3.45
N PHE A 20 7.61 -0.50 3.26
CA PHE A 20 7.49 0.46 4.35
C PHE A 20 6.05 0.66 4.83
N LEU A 21 5.89 1.25 6.02
CA LEU A 21 4.63 1.69 6.66
C LEU A 21 3.41 0.77 6.44
N SER A 22 3.59 -0.51 6.71
CA SER A 22 2.53 -1.53 6.66
C SER A 22 2.47 -2.33 7.95
N ASP A 23 1.42 -3.15 8.10
CA ASP A 23 1.29 -4.08 9.21
C ASP A 23 2.29 -5.25 9.17
N ILE A 24 3.10 -5.37 8.10
CA ILE A 24 4.13 -6.40 7.95
C ILE A 24 5.46 -5.86 8.51
N ALA A 25 5.65 -6.02 9.82
CA ALA A 25 6.86 -5.57 10.49
C ALA A 25 8.13 -6.19 9.89
N GLY A 26 9.08 -5.34 9.51
CA GLY A 26 10.34 -5.77 8.91
C GLY A 26 10.22 -6.33 7.49
N ALA A 27 9.12 -6.06 6.79
CA ALA A 27 8.97 -6.40 5.38
C ALA A 27 10.21 -5.98 4.58
N GLN A 28 10.65 -6.86 3.69
CA GLN A 28 11.71 -6.58 2.73
C GLN A 28 11.09 -6.42 1.35
N PRO A 29 11.62 -5.53 0.51
CA PRO A 29 11.15 -5.41 -0.86
C PRO A 29 11.42 -6.71 -1.61
N TRP A 30 10.51 -7.12 -2.49
CA TRP A 30 10.69 -8.29 -3.34
C TRP A 30 11.11 -7.83 -4.74
N PRO A 31 12.39 -8.02 -5.13
CA PRO A 31 12.87 -7.58 -6.44
C PRO A 31 12.18 -8.33 -7.58
N GLY A 32 11.70 -7.60 -8.58
CA GLY A 32 11.06 -8.19 -9.77
C GLY A 32 9.79 -8.99 -9.47
N GLN A 33 9.18 -8.81 -8.29
CA GLN A 33 7.99 -9.53 -7.88
C GLN A 33 6.98 -8.61 -7.20
N ARG A 34 5.70 -8.95 -7.34
CA ARG A 34 4.62 -8.30 -6.60
C ARG A 34 4.46 -8.94 -5.23
N HIS A 35 4.20 -8.13 -4.22
CA HIS A 35 3.94 -8.60 -2.86
C HIS A 35 2.46 -8.38 -2.51
N TRP A 36 1.63 -9.40 -2.73
CA TRP A 36 0.18 -9.23 -2.80
C TRP A 36 -0.46 -8.90 -1.44
N ASN A 37 0.16 -9.39 -0.36
CA ASN A 37 -0.24 -9.01 1.00
C ASN A 37 0.00 -7.52 1.24
N MET A 38 1.13 -6.98 0.77
CA MET A 38 1.44 -5.56 0.87
C MET A 38 0.43 -4.72 0.09
N GLU A 39 0.15 -5.09 -1.16
CA GLU A 39 -0.84 -4.39 -2.01
C GLU A 39 -2.22 -4.36 -1.35
N SER A 40 -2.66 -5.48 -0.77
CA SER A 40 -3.96 -5.55 -0.08
C SER A 40 -4.04 -4.63 1.15
N ILE A 41 -2.92 -4.40 1.84
CA ILE A 41 -2.85 -3.48 2.99
C ILE A 41 -2.99 -2.04 2.52
N TYR A 42 -2.28 -1.65 1.46
CA TYR A 42 -2.40 -0.30 0.87
C TYR A 42 -3.81 -0.06 0.30
N ASP A 43 -4.39 -1.05 -0.37
CA ASP A 43 -5.77 -1.01 -0.87
C ASP A 43 -6.79 -0.74 0.24
N TYR A 44 -6.56 -1.24 1.46
CA TYR A 44 -7.45 -0.97 2.59
C TYR A 44 -7.52 0.52 2.93
N GLY A 45 -6.39 1.23 2.89
CA GLY A 45 -6.33 2.67 3.12
C GLY A 45 -7.28 3.42 2.18
N ALA A 46 -7.17 3.14 0.88
CA ALA A 46 -7.94 3.84 -0.15
C ALA A 46 -9.42 3.47 -0.11
N ARG A 47 -9.71 2.18 0.08
CA ARG A 47 -11.08 1.63 -0.03
C ARG A 47 -11.91 1.82 1.23
N ALA A 48 -11.29 1.82 2.41
CA ALA A 48 -12.00 1.82 3.69
C ALA A 48 -11.42 2.81 4.71
N GLY A 49 -10.10 2.82 4.90
CA GLY A 49 -9.42 3.64 5.91
C GLY A 49 -9.73 5.13 5.79
N PHE A 50 -9.55 5.68 4.59
CA PHE A 50 -9.84 7.08 4.29
C PHE A 50 -11.29 7.46 4.63
N TRP A 51 -12.27 6.66 4.19
CA TRP A 51 -13.68 6.99 4.41
C TRP A 51 -14.10 6.88 5.87
N ARG A 52 -13.46 6.01 6.65
CA ARG A 52 -13.66 5.97 8.10
C ARG A 52 -13.19 7.28 8.73
N LEU A 53 -11.99 7.74 8.37
CA LEU A 53 -11.44 8.99 8.90
C LEU A 53 -12.27 10.19 8.45
N HIS A 54 -12.64 10.26 7.16
CA HIS A 54 -13.49 11.33 6.65
C HIS A 54 -14.78 11.49 7.47
N ARG A 55 -15.51 10.39 7.74
CA ARG A 55 -16.74 10.40 8.55
C ARG A 55 -16.52 10.77 10.03
N LEU A 56 -15.30 10.64 10.54
CA LEU A 56 -14.99 11.07 11.90
C LEU A 56 -14.84 12.59 11.99
N PHE A 57 -14.40 13.23 10.90
CA PHE A 57 -14.09 14.66 10.85
C PHE A 57 -15.09 15.50 10.03
N THR A 58 -16.16 14.88 9.49
CA THR A 58 -17.26 15.53 8.73
C THR A 58 -18.59 14.97 9.18
#